data_AF-A0AA47NWP6-F1
#
_entry.id   AF-A0AA47NWP6-F1
#
_cell.length_a   1.000
_cell.length_b   1.000
_cell.length_c   1.000
_cell.angle_alpha   90.00
_cell.angle_beta   90.00
_cell.angle_gamma   90.00
#
_symmetry.space_group_name_H-M   'P 1'
#
loop_
_entity.id
_entity.type
_entity.pdbx_description
1 polymer ?
#
loop_
_entity_poly.entity_id
_entity_poly.type
_entity_poly.pdbx_seq_one_letter_code
_entity_poly.pdbx_strand_id
1 'polypeptide(L)'
;MRSGDCGGKRSGNRCGLLLLSPICFKMDIYTSRCHSRAKTITKDSSHPGFDLFNLLPSGRRYRCIRTKTNRFKNSFFPKAITTLNSHMH
;
A
#
# COMPACT_ATOMS: atom_id res chain seq x y z
N MET A 1 12.22 -11.76 -26.16
CA MET A 1 11.04 -11.03 -26.67
C MET A 1 10.60 -10.05 -25.60
N ARG A 2 10.16 -8.86 -26.04
CA ARG A 2 10.34 -7.56 -25.40
C ARG A 2 9.69 -7.39 -24.01
N SER A 3 10.44 -6.70 -23.16
CA SER A 3 10.00 -6.07 -21.91
C SER A 3 8.69 -5.31 -22.11
N GLY A 4 7.66 -5.71 -21.37
CA GLY A 4 6.37 -5.01 -21.33
C GLY A 4 6.46 -3.79 -20.43
N ASP A 5 6.32 -2.63 -21.03
CA ASP A 5 6.15 -1.33 -20.41
C ASP A 5 4.93 -1.33 -19.47
N CYS A 6 5.17 -1.28 -18.16
CA CYS A 6 4.11 -1.06 -17.18
C CYS A 6 3.90 0.45 -17.01
N GLY A 7 3.13 1.04 -17.93
CA GLY A 7 2.63 2.41 -17.84
C GLY A 7 1.85 2.64 -16.55
N GLY A 8 2.56 3.12 -15.52
CA GLY A 8 1.98 3.54 -14.25
C GLY A 8 1.21 4.83 -14.43
N LYS A 9 -0.10 4.73 -14.68
CA LYS A 9 -1.02 5.87 -14.63
C LYS A 9 -0.88 6.52 -13.24
N ARG A 10 -0.30 7.72 -13.21
CA ARG A 10 -0.28 8.60 -12.04
C ARG A 10 -1.73 8.97 -11.75
N SER A 11 -2.37 8.31 -10.78
CA SER A 11 -3.67 8.78 -10.30
C SER A 11 -3.42 10.10 -9.58
N GLY A 12 -3.83 11.19 -10.23
CA GLY A 12 -3.64 12.55 -9.76
C GLY A 12 -4.23 12.75 -8.37
N ASN A 13 -3.40 13.33 -7.51
CA ASN A 13 -3.75 13.74 -6.16
C ASN A 13 -4.73 14.90 -6.30
N ARG A 14 -6.03 14.65 -6.08
CA ARG A 14 -7.00 15.74 -5.86
C ARG A 14 -6.85 16.22 -4.41
N CYS A 15 -5.73 16.86 -4.11
CA CYS A 15 -5.53 17.67 -2.92
C CYS A 15 -5.64 19.14 -3.33
N GLY A 16 -6.75 19.49 -3.99
CA GLY A 16 -7.11 20.85 -4.29
C GLY A 16 -8.06 21.36 -3.21
N LEU A 17 -7.61 22.42 -2.53
CA LEU A 17 -8.34 23.32 -1.63
C LEU A 17 -8.50 22.93 -0.14
N LEU A 18 -7.90 23.81 0.67
CA LEU A 18 -8.31 24.29 2.00
C LEU A 18 -8.06 23.37 3.21
N LEU A 19 -6.83 23.41 3.75
CA LEU A 19 -6.48 23.96 5.09
C LEU A 19 -5.03 23.56 5.43
N LEU A 20 -4.19 24.55 5.77
CA LEU A 20 -2.77 24.38 6.09
C LEU A 20 -2.57 23.53 7.36
N SER A 21 -2.57 22.20 7.24
CA SER A 21 -2.33 21.32 8.38
C SER A 21 -1.16 20.37 8.11
N PRO A 22 -0.01 20.52 8.81
CA PRO A 22 1.19 19.70 8.58
C PRO A 22 0.98 18.20 8.89
N ILE A 23 -0.13 17.85 9.53
CA ILE A 23 -0.55 16.47 9.78
C ILE A 23 -1.16 15.79 8.54
N CYS A 24 -1.90 16.52 7.70
CA CYS A 24 -2.56 15.95 6.52
C CYS A 24 -1.52 15.61 5.41
N PHE A 25 -0.59 16.54 5.17
CA PHE A 25 0.52 16.33 4.23
C PHE A 25 1.44 15.16 4.64
N LYS A 26 1.75 15.01 5.93
CA LYS A 26 2.59 13.88 6.40
C LYS A 26 1.91 12.52 6.21
N MET A 27 0.59 12.45 6.41
CA MET A 27 -0.16 11.20 6.19
C MET A 27 -0.14 10.79 4.71
N ASP A 28 -0.26 11.75 3.79
CA ASP A 28 -0.22 11.50 2.34
C ASP A 28 1.16 11.01 1.86
N ILE A 29 2.25 11.61 2.35
CA ILE A 29 3.60 11.13 2.00
C ILE A 29 3.84 9.72 2.58
N TYR A 30 3.34 9.45 3.79
CA TYR A 30 3.48 8.13 4.42
C TYR A 30 2.72 7.05 3.63
N THR A 31 1.46 7.30 3.25
CA THR A 31 0.66 6.35 2.46
C THR A 31 1.28 6.09 1.09
N SER A 32 1.76 7.13 0.40
CA SER A 32 2.46 7.01 -0.90
C SER A 32 3.72 6.15 -0.79
N ARG A 33 4.54 6.38 0.24
CA ARG A 33 5.74 5.56 0.51
C ARG A 33 5.39 4.12 0.86
N CYS A 34 4.40 3.92 1.73
CA CYS A 34 3.92 2.58 2.10
C CYS A 34 3.49 1.79 0.87
N HIS A 35 2.72 2.41 -0.02
CA HIS A 35 2.24 1.79 -1.24
C HIS A 35 3.38 1.42 -2.19
N SER A 36 4.33 2.33 -2.42
CA SER A 36 5.49 2.08 -3.28
C SER A 36 6.37 0.95 -2.75
N ARG A 37 6.60 0.92 -1.44
CA ARG A 37 7.38 -0.14 -0.78
C ARG A 37 6.66 -1.48 -0.84
N ALA A 38 5.35 -1.50 -0.59
CA ALA A 38 4.54 -2.71 -0.68
C ALA A 38 4.59 -3.32 -2.08
N LYS A 39 4.45 -2.51 -3.13
CA LYS A 39 4.61 -2.95 -4.53
C LYS A 39 5.98 -3.54 -4.82
N THR A 40 7.03 -3.04 -4.17
CA THR A 40 8.39 -3.58 -4.33
C THR A 40 8.50 -4.96 -3.67
N ILE A 41 7.96 -5.10 -2.46
CA ILE A 41 7.93 -6.37 -1.73
C ILE A 41 7.11 -7.42 -2.49
N THR A 42 5.94 -7.07 -3.03
CA THR A 42 5.12 -8.01 -3.82
C THR A 42 5.81 -8.49 -5.09
N LYS A 43 6.82 -7.76 -5.60
CA LYS A 43 7.61 -8.18 -6.76
C LYS A 43 8.84 -9.02 -6.38
N ASP A 44 9.31 -8.90 -5.14
CA ASP A 44 10.52 -9.55 -4.65
C ASP A 44 10.15 -10.78 -3.80
N SER A 45 10.20 -11.95 -4.42
CA SER A 45 9.93 -13.23 -3.74
C SER A 45 10.98 -13.64 -2.72
N SER A 46 12.16 -13.00 -2.71
CA SER A 46 13.21 -13.27 -1.70
C SER A 46 12.98 -12.49 -0.40
N HIS A 47 12.05 -11.54 -0.41
CA HIS A 47 11.82 -10.67 0.73
C HIS A 47 11.16 -11.43 1.90
N PRO A 48 11.62 -11.28 3.16
CA PRO A 48 11.09 -12.02 4.31
C PRO A 48 9.62 -11.71 4.63
N GLY A 49 9.13 -10.55 4.15
CA GLY A 49 7.73 -10.16 4.26
C GLY A 49 6.85 -10.50 3.06
N PHE A 50 7.39 -11.18 2.02
CA PHE A 50 6.65 -11.50 0.80
C PHE A 50 5.35 -12.27 1.09
N ASP A 51 5.40 -13.21 2.02
CA ASP A 51 4.25 -14.06 2.37
C ASP A 51 3.03 -13.28 2.88
N LEU A 52 3.26 -12.10 3.47
CA LEU A 52 2.20 -11.22 3.96
C LEU A 52 1.48 -10.50 2.81
N PHE A 53 2.14 -10.37 1.66
CA PHE A 53 1.60 -9.76 0.45
C PHE A 53 1.15 -10.80 -0.58
N ASN A 54 0.79 -12.01 -0.12
CA ASN A 54 0.13 -13.00 -0.95
C ASN A 54 -1.39 -12.76 -1.01
N LEU A 55 -1.93 -12.85 -2.23
CA LEU A 55 -3.37 -12.84 -2.46
C LEU A 55 -3.99 -14.14 -1.92
N LEU A 56 -5.20 -14.03 -1.40
CA LEU A 56 -6.00 -15.22 -1.08
C LEU A 56 -6.38 -15.97 -2.36
N PRO A 57 -6.79 -17.26 -2.28
CA PRO A 57 -7.16 -18.06 -3.45
C PRO A 57 -8.24 -17.44 -4.35
N SER A 58 -9.05 -16.54 -3.80
CA SER A 58 -10.03 -15.78 -4.59
C SER A 58 -9.42 -14.73 -5.51
N GLY A 59 -8.14 -14.37 -5.34
CA GLY A 59 -7.44 -13.34 -6.12
C GLY A 59 -7.89 -11.90 -5.84
N ARG A 60 -8.84 -11.70 -4.92
CA ARG A 60 -9.51 -10.39 -4.73
C ARG A 60 -8.94 -9.54 -3.59
N ARG A 61 -8.21 -10.16 -2.66
CA ARG A 61 -7.67 -9.46 -1.48
C ARG A 61 -6.43 -10.17 -0.92
N TYR A 62 -5.55 -9.38 -0.33
CA TYR A 62 -4.40 -9.81 0.45
C TYR A 62 -4.79 -10.26 1.87
N ARG A 63 -3.95 -11.08 2.50
CA ARG A 63 -4.12 -11.54 3.88
C ARG A 63 -3.83 -10.43 4.89
N CYS A 64 -4.87 -9.92 5.58
CA CYS A 64 -4.69 -8.94 6.65
C CYS A 64 -4.13 -9.55 7.94
N ILE A 65 -3.21 -8.83 8.59
CA ILE A 65 -2.75 -9.12 9.96
C ILE A 65 -3.76 -8.55 10.95
N ARG A 66 -4.31 -9.40 11.83
CA ARG A 66 -5.25 -8.96 12.86
C ARG A 66 -4.50 -8.30 14.01
N THR A 67 -4.64 -6.98 14.16
CA THR A 67 -4.00 -6.20 15.23
C THR A 67 -5.03 -5.46 16.08
N LYS A 68 -4.92 -5.53 17.41
CA LYS A 68 -5.87 -4.89 18.33
C LYS A 68 -5.52 -3.42 18.64
N THR A 69 -4.23 -3.08 18.69
CA THR A 69 -3.79 -1.74 19.12
C THR A 69 -3.57 -0.79 17.94
N ASN A 70 -3.81 0.51 18.17
CA ASN A 70 -3.55 1.55 17.16
C ASN A 70 -2.07 1.65 16.77
N ARG A 71 -1.15 1.43 17.73
CA ARG A 71 0.29 1.39 17.44
C ARG A 71 0.63 0.37 16.36
N PHE A 72 0.06 -0.84 16.42
CA PHE A 72 0.30 -1.86 15.40
C PHE A 72 -0.48 -1.59 14.11
N LYS A 73 -1.73 -1.10 14.17
CA LYS A 73 -2.50 -0.73 12.97
C LYS A 73 -1.79 0.33 12.11
N ASN A 74 -1.09 1.26 12.76
CA ASN A 74 -0.33 2.33 12.11
C ASN A 74 1.12 1.95 11.79
N SER A 75 1.50 0.69 12.02
CA SER A 75 2.79 0.17 11.56
C SER A 75 2.73 -0.16 10.06
N PHE A 76 3.90 -0.36 9.45
CA PHE A 76 4.04 -0.54 8.00
C PHE A 76 3.18 -1.66 7.41
N PHE A 77 3.31 -2.91 7.88
CA PHE A 77 2.66 -4.06 7.24
C PHE A 77 1.12 -4.01 7.29
N PRO A 78 0.47 -3.80 8.45
CA PRO A 78 -0.98 -3.77 8.52
C PRO A 78 -1.57 -2.60 7.71
N LYS A 79 -0.89 -1.44 7.73
CA LYS A 79 -1.31 -0.27 6.95
C LYS A 79 -1.18 -0.52 5.45
N ALA A 80 -0.05 -1.05 5.00
CA ALA A 80 0.20 -1.33 3.58
C ALA A 80 -0.84 -2.32 3.01
N ILE A 81 -1.10 -3.42 3.72
CA ILE A 81 -2.07 -4.44 3.30
C ILE A 81 -3.49 -3.86 3.26
N THR A 82 -3.87 -3.06 4.25
CA THR A 82 -5.20 -2.42 4.29
C THR A 82 -5.39 -1.46 3.11
N THR A 83 -4.39 -0.61 2.83
CA THR A 83 -4.41 0.31 1.70
C THR A 83 -4.51 -0.43 0.37
N LEU A 84 -3.76 -1.51 0.19
CA LEU A 84 -3.84 -2.33 -1.02
C LEU A 84 -5.22 -2.97 -1.18
N ASN A 85 -5.77 -3.54 -0.11
CA ASN A 85 -7.11 -4.14 -0.13
C ASN A 85 -8.21 -3.12 -0.44
N SER A 86 -8.09 -1.87 0.04
CA SER A 86 -9.06 -0.81 -0.29
C SER A 86 -9.03 -0.37 -1.75
N HIS A 87 -7.92 -0.59 -2.46
CA HIS A 87 -7.79 -0.24 -3.88
C HIS A 87 -8.19 -1.41 -4.82
N MET A 88 -8.51 -2.60 -4.28
CA MET A 88 -8.91 -3.76 -5.07
C MET A 88 -10.43 -3.91 -5.23
N HIS A 89 -11.22 -3.02 -4.61
CA HIS A 89 -12.68 -2.97 -4.70
C HIS A 89 -13.16 -1.83 -5.59
#